data_AF-A0ABD2Z1Z4-F1
#
_entry.id   AF-A0ABD2Z1Z4-F1
#
_cell.length_a   1.000
_cell.length_b   1.000
_cell.length_c   1.000
_cell.angle_alpha   90.00
_cell.angle_beta   90.00
_cell.angle_gamma   90.00
#
_symmetry.space_group_name_H-M   'P 1'
#
loop_
_entity.id
_entity.type
_entity.pdbx_description
1 polymer ?
#
loop_
_entity_poly.entity_id
_entity_poly.type
_entity_poly.pdbx_seq_one_letter_code
_entity_poly.pdbx_strand_id
1 'polypeptide(L)'
;MASVVEEEEEESRSSIDLDNLNGHFSIQDFLDYLGGAKLRFSERKSPKNFTVFSNPEEEEDDSHRPAAPPTVKSKIGAALESIDFWHLWAILAQFWTPVRVGNGSRLLLKTTDQPFGMTNLLRGLCPYRKFCLSYSYVAHGDEDAGEEQEQEPEFRRQVKGQPSRVFLTGLPEYSPNIEFYSTEEFPMKDDAISRQIRYYLAVPVFGPGSHDCVGVMEVLWRPYDPFHMYMLAHLVGLISSALEEVERRTSDYNCHFDMENDLANSSTGLPFSSTMTDLEKEVTSRLKLEMGSIKIRYKDEDDE
;
A
#
# COMPACT_ATOMS: atom_id res chain seq x y z
N MET A 1 34.72 -24.35 15.25
CA MET A 1 33.96 -24.55 14.00
C MET A 1 32.72 -23.67 14.09
N ALA A 2 32.88 -22.40 13.72
CA ALA A 2 31.81 -21.42 13.64
C ALA A 2 32.35 -20.30 12.74
N SER A 3 32.11 -20.38 11.43
CA SER A 3 32.38 -19.27 10.48
C SER A 3 31.87 -19.55 9.05
N VAL A 4 30.87 -20.41 8.83
CA VAL A 4 30.44 -20.76 7.44
C VAL A 4 28.98 -20.41 7.17
N VAL A 5 28.20 -20.01 8.19
CA VAL A 5 26.76 -19.75 8.02
C VAL A 5 26.45 -18.27 7.75
N GLU A 6 27.35 -17.35 8.09
CA GLU A 6 27.12 -15.90 7.87
C GLU A 6 27.54 -15.41 6.47
N GLU A 7 28.37 -16.16 5.72
CA GLU A 7 28.84 -15.72 4.40
C GLU A 7 27.88 -16.04 3.24
N GLU A 8 26.91 -16.96 3.41
CA GLU A 8 25.94 -17.29 2.35
C GLU A 8 24.66 -16.41 2.39
N GLU A 9 24.42 -15.64 3.46
CA GLU A 9 23.23 -14.75 3.57
C GLU A 9 23.32 -13.47 2.71
N GLU A 10 24.50 -13.12 2.19
CA GLU A 10 24.72 -11.90 1.41
C GLU A 10 24.52 -12.07 -0.11
N GLU A 11 24.53 -13.30 -0.64
CA GLU A 11 24.79 -13.54 -2.07
C GLU A 11 23.58 -13.45 -3.02
N SER A 12 22.38 -13.09 -2.52
CA SER A 12 21.20 -12.86 -3.40
C SER A 12 20.66 -11.43 -3.38
N ARG A 13 21.29 -10.51 -2.63
CA ARG A 13 21.09 -9.08 -2.85
C ARG A 13 21.78 -8.73 -4.18
N SER A 14 21.04 -8.83 -5.28
CA SER A 14 21.33 -8.04 -6.49
C SER A 14 21.83 -6.68 -6.02
N SER A 15 23.10 -6.36 -6.31
CA SER A 15 23.76 -5.15 -5.83
C SER A 15 23.05 -3.95 -6.44
N ILE A 16 21.99 -3.51 -5.76
CA ILE A 16 21.25 -2.33 -6.15
C ILE A 16 22.20 -1.17 -5.90
N ASP A 17 22.57 -0.52 -6.98
CA ASP A 17 23.31 0.74 -6.96
C ASP A 17 22.49 1.80 -6.20
N LEU A 18 22.73 1.90 -4.89
CA LEU A 18 22.11 2.88 -4.02
C LEU A 18 22.55 4.31 -4.39
N ASP A 19 23.56 4.48 -5.24
CA ASP A 19 24.02 5.78 -5.70
C ASP A 19 23.16 6.32 -6.86
N ASN A 20 22.32 5.47 -7.48
CA ASN A 20 21.47 5.85 -8.63
C ASN A 20 19.97 5.56 -8.43
N LEU A 21 19.42 5.90 -7.28
CA LEU A 21 17.98 5.69 -6.98
C LEU A 21 17.04 6.45 -7.92
N ASN A 22 17.50 7.54 -8.54
CA ASN A 22 16.72 8.35 -9.49
C ASN A 22 16.81 7.85 -10.93
N GLY A 23 17.66 6.85 -11.21
CA GLY A 23 17.70 6.21 -12.52
C GLY A 23 16.38 5.52 -12.86
N HIS A 24 16.14 5.30 -14.14
CA HIS A 24 14.91 4.68 -14.64
C HIS A 24 15.19 3.29 -15.22
N PHE A 25 14.25 2.37 -15.02
CA PHE A 25 14.13 1.16 -15.82
C PHE A 25 13.30 1.46 -17.08
N SER A 26 13.62 0.78 -18.19
CA SER A 26 12.61 0.57 -19.23
C SER A 26 11.54 -0.41 -18.73
N ILE A 27 10.36 -0.45 -19.36
CA ILE A 27 9.32 -1.42 -18.99
C ILE A 27 9.86 -2.85 -19.11
N GLN A 28 10.58 -3.17 -20.18
CA GLN A 28 11.12 -4.52 -20.39
C GLN A 28 12.16 -4.89 -19.33
N ASP A 29 13.12 -3.98 -19.04
CA ASP A 29 14.14 -4.23 -18.02
C ASP A 29 13.49 -4.49 -16.64
N PHE A 30 12.40 -3.79 -16.33
CA PHE A 30 11.68 -3.99 -15.08
C PHE A 30 10.95 -5.34 -15.04
N LEU A 31 10.30 -5.76 -16.13
CA LEU A 31 9.65 -7.07 -16.22
C LEU A 31 10.67 -8.21 -16.10
N ASP A 32 11.82 -8.08 -16.76
CA ASP A 32 12.93 -9.03 -16.65
C ASP A 32 13.48 -9.05 -15.22
N TYR A 33 13.61 -7.87 -14.60
CA TYR A 33 14.03 -7.75 -13.20
C TYR A 33 13.07 -8.43 -12.22
N LEU A 34 11.77 -8.43 -12.48
CA LEU A 34 10.76 -9.18 -11.71
C LEU A 34 10.81 -10.70 -11.94
N GLY A 35 11.76 -11.21 -12.73
CA GLY A 35 11.90 -12.64 -13.02
C GLY A 35 11.21 -13.07 -14.31
N GLY A 36 11.03 -12.16 -15.28
CA GLY A 36 10.37 -12.46 -16.55
C GLY A 36 8.85 -12.62 -16.43
N ALA A 37 8.24 -11.94 -15.46
CA ALA A 37 6.81 -12.02 -15.20
C ALA A 37 6.00 -11.58 -16.43
N LYS A 38 5.01 -12.39 -16.84
CA LYS A 38 4.10 -12.07 -17.94
C LYS A 38 2.98 -11.12 -17.47
N LEU A 39 3.36 -9.92 -17.04
CA LEU A 39 2.40 -8.89 -16.61
C LEU A 39 1.87 -8.12 -17.83
N ARG A 40 0.57 -7.85 -17.84
CA ARG A 40 -0.01 -6.77 -18.66
C ARG A 40 0.34 -5.44 -18.02
N PHE A 41 0.48 -4.39 -18.83
CA PHE A 41 0.66 -3.04 -18.34
C PHE A 41 -0.18 -2.04 -19.14
N SER A 42 -0.65 -0.98 -18.47
CA SER A 42 -1.42 0.08 -19.10
C SER A 42 -0.52 1.06 -19.85
N GLU A 43 -1.03 1.62 -20.95
CA GLU A 43 -0.37 2.76 -21.61
C GLU A 43 -0.55 4.03 -20.77
N ARG A 44 0.56 4.72 -20.49
CA ARG A 44 0.50 6.00 -19.78
C ARG A 44 -0.09 7.07 -20.68
N LYS A 45 -1.16 7.71 -20.21
CA LYS A 45 -1.71 8.93 -20.84
C LYS A 45 -0.77 10.13 -20.65
N SER A 46 -0.03 10.16 -19.54
CA SER A 46 0.98 11.17 -19.25
C SER A 46 2.01 10.64 -18.22
N PRO A 47 3.14 11.34 -17.99
CA PRO A 47 4.09 11.00 -16.91
C PRO A 47 3.52 11.06 -15.49
N LYS A 48 2.30 11.59 -15.34
CA LYS A 48 1.58 11.80 -14.09
C LYS A 48 0.60 10.68 -13.75
N ASN A 49 0.34 9.78 -14.70
CA ASN A 49 -0.50 8.61 -14.47
C ASN A 49 0.37 7.44 -14.00
N PHE A 50 -0.26 6.50 -13.30
CA PHE A 50 0.35 5.21 -13.07
C PHE A 50 0.53 4.47 -14.41
N THR A 51 1.71 3.87 -14.61
CA THR A 51 1.78 2.62 -15.35
C THR A 51 1.24 1.55 -14.42
N VAL A 52 0.09 0.96 -14.76
CA VAL A 52 -0.56 -0.07 -13.95
C VAL A 52 -0.17 -1.43 -14.50
N PHE A 53 0.35 -2.30 -13.64
CA PHE A 53 0.74 -3.66 -13.95
C PHE A 53 -0.28 -4.62 -13.35
N SER A 54 -0.69 -5.63 -14.12
CA SER A 54 -1.65 -6.64 -13.69
C SER A 54 -1.34 -7.98 -14.33
N ASN A 55 -1.77 -9.08 -13.70
CA ASN A 55 -1.66 -10.39 -14.33
C ASN A 55 -2.76 -10.56 -15.38
N PRO A 56 -2.51 -11.32 -16.46
CA PRO A 56 -3.55 -11.72 -17.39
C PRO A 56 -4.67 -12.41 -16.62
N GLU A 57 -5.92 -12.05 -16.90
CA GLU A 57 -7.05 -12.85 -16.43
C GLU A 57 -7.07 -14.16 -17.21
N GLU A 58 -7.40 -15.27 -16.54
CA GLU A 58 -7.63 -16.55 -17.22
C GLU A 58 -8.88 -16.37 -18.11
N GLU A 59 -8.70 -16.43 -19.43
CA GLU A 59 -9.82 -16.42 -20.36
C GLU A 59 -10.57 -17.75 -20.18
N GLU A 60 -11.73 -17.71 -19.52
CA GLU A 60 -12.69 -18.82 -19.59
C GLU A 60 -13.14 -18.94 -21.06
N ASP A 61 -12.61 -19.93 -21.78
CA ASP A 61 -12.97 -20.29 -23.16
C ASP A 61 -14.39 -20.87 -23.22
N ASP A 62 -15.40 -20.04 -22.92
CA ASP A 62 -16.79 -20.37 -23.12
C ASP A 62 -17.52 -19.22 -23.80
N SER A 63 -17.45 -19.22 -25.14
CA SER A 63 -18.08 -18.26 -26.07
C SER A 63 -19.59 -18.06 -25.90
N HIS A 64 -20.26 -18.81 -25.01
CA HIS A 64 -21.70 -18.73 -24.75
C HIS A 64 -22.06 -18.19 -23.37
N ARG A 65 -21.08 -17.89 -22.50
CA ARG A 65 -21.32 -17.35 -21.16
C ARG A 65 -21.35 -15.82 -21.19
N PRO A 66 -22.34 -15.15 -20.58
CA PRO A 66 -22.27 -13.70 -20.40
C PRO A 66 -20.98 -13.34 -19.65
N ALA A 67 -20.32 -12.26 -20.08
CA ALA A 67 -19.06 -11.81 -19.48
C ALA A 67 -19.19 -11.78 -17.95
N ALA A 68 -18.27 -12.47 -17.26
CA ALA A 68 -18.25 -12.50 -15.81
C ALA A 68 -18.18 -11.06 -15.27
N PRO A 69 -18.85 -10.77 -14.14
CA PRO A 69 -18.75 -9.45 -13.53
C PRO A 69 -17.28 -9.12 -13.21
N PRO A 70 -16.87 -7.84 -13.31
CA PRO A 70 -15.49 -7.44 -13.04
C PRO A 70 -15.04 -7.88 -11.64
N THR A 71 -13.90 -8.55 -11.57
CA THR A 71 -13.27 -8.94 -10.30
C THR A 71 -12.83 -7.70 -9.52
N VAL A 72 -12.69 -7.81 -8.18
CA VAL A 72 -12.10 -6.74 -7.37
C VAL A 72 -10.74 -6.33 -7.92
N LYS A 73 -9.94 -7.30 -8.37
CA LYS A 73 -8.64 -7.08 -8.98
C LYS A 73 -8.70 -6.23 -10.26
N SER A 74 -9.62 -6.51 -11.19
CA SER A 74 -9.74 -5.69 -12.40
C SER A 74 -10.26 -4.28 -12.09
N LYS A 75 -11.19 -4.15 -11.14
CA LYS A 75 -11.65 -2.84 -10.65
C LYS A 75 -10.52 -2.03 -10.02
N ILE A 76 -9.66 -2.65 -9.21
CA ILE A 76 -8.48 -1.99 -8.63
C ILE A 76 -7.52 -1.54 -9.73
N GLY A 77 -7.27 -2.38 -10.74
CA GLY A 77 -6.47 -2.00 -11.90
C GLY A 77 -7.03 -0.75 -12.58
N ALA A 78 -8.33 -0.74 -12.89
CA ALA A 78 -9.01 0.41 -13.50
C ALA A 78 -8.98 1.66 -12.61
N ALA A 79 -9.16 1.51 -11.30
CA ALA A 79 -9.07 2.61 -10.34
C ALA A 79 -7.68 3.26 -10.38
N LEU A 80 -6.61 2.45 -10.35
CA LEU A 80 -5.25 2.97 -10.46
C LEU A 80 -5.02 3.68 -11.82
N GLU A 81 -5.56 3.16 -12.92
CA GLU A 81 -5.43 3.81 -14.24
C GLU A 81 -6.17 5.14 -14.35
N SER A 82 -7.22 5.35 -13.56
CA SER A 82 -7.98 6.60 -13.55
C SER A 82 -7.30 7.75 -12.81
N ILE A 83 -6.28 7.45 -11.97
CA ILE A 83 -5.63 8.48 -11.16
C ILE A 83 -4.66 9.30 -12.00
N ASP A 84 -4.73 10.62 -11.85
CA ASP A 84 -3.83 11.59 -12.46
C ASP A 84 -3.17 12.46 -11.38
N PHE A 85 -1.85 12.27 -11.19
CA PHE A 85 -1.09 12.99 -10.19
C PHE A 85 -0.51 14.29 -10.75
N TRP A 86 -1.15 15.41 -10.44
CA TRP A 86 -0.73 16.73 -10.92
C TRP A 86 0.77 17.03 -10.73
N HIS A 87 1.33 16.66 -9.57
CA HIS A 87 2.74 16.95 -9.20
C HIS A 87 3.53 15.79 -8.57
N LEU A 88 2.97 14.58 -8.45
CA LEU A 88 3.65 13.47 -7.74
C LEU A 88 4.36 12.56 -8.74
N TRP A 89 5.70 12.50 -8.67
CA TRP A 89 6.52 11.84 -9.70
C TRP A 89 7.05 10.45 -9.27
N ALA A 90 7.05 10.14 -7.97
CA ALA A 90 7.74 8.97 -7.42
C ALA A 90 6.84 8.15 -6.45
N ILE A 91 5.72 7.65 -6.97
CA ILE A 91 4.74 6.84 -6.21
C ILE A 91 4.76 5.38 -6.67
N LEU A 92 4.68 4.48 -5.70
CA LEU A 92 4.24 3.08 -5.85
C LEU A 92 2.90 2.92 -5.13
N ALA A 93 1.87 2.44 -5.84
CA ALA A 93 0.63 1.95 -5.24
C ALA A 93 0.54 0.43 -5.46
N GLN A 94 0.27 -0.35 -4.43
CA GLN A 94 0.16 -1.80 -4.54
C GLN A 94 -0.97 -2.35 -3.69
N PHE A 95 -1.70 -3.31 -4.26
CA PHE A 95 -2.83 -3.94 -3.60
C PHE A 95 -2.39 -5.19 -2.84
N TRP A 96 -2.84 -5.30 -1.59
CA TRP A 96 -2.64 -6.44 -0.71
C TRP A 96 -3.97 -7.15 -0.49
N THR A 97 -4.05 -8.43 -0.86
CA THR A 97 -5.28 -9.23 -0.74
C THR A 97 -5.15 -10.35 0.28
N PRO A 98 -6.20 -10.65 1.07
CA PRO A 98 -6.20 -11.77 1.98
C PRO A 98 -6.24 -13.11 1.25
N VAL A 99 -5.40 -14.05 1.70
CA VAL A 99 -5.31 -15.42 1.23
C VAL A 99 -5.37 -16.34 2.45
N ARG A 100 -6.29 -17.30 2.41
CA ARG A 100 -6.41 -18.35 3.42
C ARG A 100 -5.36 -19.44 3.18
N VAL A 101 -4.59 -19.78 4.20
CA VAL A 101 -3.55 -20.83 4.17
C VAL A 101 -3.71 -21.77 5.38
N GLY A 102 -3.01 -22.90 5.40
CA GLY A 102 -3.04 -23.87 6.50
C GLY A 102 -4.46 -24.40 6.72
N ASN A 103 -5.08 -24.95 5.67
CA ASN A 103 -6.48 -25.37 5.66
C ASN A 103 -7.50 -24.28 6.07
N GLY A 104 -7.13 -23.01 5.92
CA GLY A 104 -7.97 -21.85 6.20
C GLY A 104 -7.95 -21.37 7.66
N SER A 105 -7.03 -21.89 8.47
CA SER A 105 -6.80 -21.44 9.85
C SER A 105 -6.06 -20.11 9.93
N ARG A 106 -5.27 -19.77 8.90
CA ARG A 106 -4.43 -18.57 8.84
C ARG A 106 -4.84 -17.70 7.65
N LEU A 107 -4.74 -16.39 7.83
CA LEU A 107 -5.04 -15.38 6.84
C LEU A 107 -3.81 -14.50 6.62
N LEU A 108 -3.24 -14.58 5.42
CA LEU A 108 -2.08 -13.79 5.01
C LEU A 108 -2.48 -12.78 3.94
N LEU A 109 -2.02 -11.55 4.05
CA LEU A 109 -2.13 -10.57 2.99
C LEU A 109 -0.92 -10.70 2.06
N LYS A 110 -1.19 -10.83 0.76
CA LYS A 110 -0.17 -10.94 -0.27
C LYS A 110 -0.40 -9.90 -1.36
N THR A 111 0.71 -9.42 -1.92
CA THR A 111 0.70 -8.54 -3.09
C THR A 111 1.19 -9.26 -4.36
N THR A 112 1.57 -10.53 -4.25
CA THR A 112 1.82 -11.40 -5.40
C THR A 112 0.51 -11.61 -6.16
N ASP A 113 0.62 -11.63 -7.47
CA ASP A 113 -0.49 -11.74 -8.40
C ASP A 113 -1.54 -10.60 -8.35
N GLN A 114 -1.26 -9.54 -7.59
CA GLN A 114 -2.14 -8.38 -7.44
C GLN A 114 -1.70 -7.19 -8.30
N PRO A 115 -2.66 -6.32 -8.70
CA PRO A 115 -2.36 -5.13 -9.48
C PRO A 115 -1.56 -4.13 -8.65
N PHE A 116 -0.66 -3.40 -9.33
CA PHE A 116 0.10 -2.32 -8.74
C PHE A 116 0.36 -1.22 -9.78
N GLY A 117 0.48 0.02 -9.34
CA GLY A 117 0.73 1.19 -10.17
C GLY A 117 2.03 1.88 -9.78
N MET A 118 2.78 2.37 -10.78
CA MET A 118 3.97 3.21 -10.56
C MET A 118 3.95 4.42 -11.48
N THR A 119 4.16 5.63 -10.94
CA THR A 119 4.21 6.85 -11.76
C THR A 119 5.43 6.81 -12.69
N ASN A 120 6.57 6.38 -12.13
CA ASN A 120 7.82 6.16 -12.85
C ASN A 120 8.55 4.93 -12.31
N LEU A 121 9.18 4.18 -13.22
CA LEU A 121 9.96 2.98 -12.91
C LEU A 121 11.35 3.35 -12.38
N LEU A 122 11.38 4.01 -11.22
CA LEU A 122 12.61 4.50 -10.59
C LEU A 122 13.38 3.34 -9.94
N ARG A 123 14.71 3.42 -9.97
CA ARG A 123 15.62 2.47 -9.30
C ARG A 123 15.49 2.43 -7.79
N GLY A 124 14.88 3.43 -7.16
CA GLY A 124 14.44 3.37 -5.77
C GLY A 124 13.15 2.57 -5.56
N LEU A 125 12.18 2.64 -6.48
CA LEU A 125 10.85 2.03 -6.28
C LEU A 125 10.74 0.62 -6.85
N CYS A 126 11.29 0.35 -8.03
CA CYS A 126 11.19 -0.96 -8.69
C CYS A 126 11.78 -2.09 -7.85
N PRO A 127 12.98 -1.94 -7.25
CA PRO A 127 13.49 -2.97 -6.36
C PRO A 127 12.72 -3.09 -5.05
N TYR A 128 12.15 -1.99 -4.53
CA TYR A 128 11.27 -2.07 -3.36
C TYR A 128 10.02 -2.91 -3.68
N ARG A 129 9.41 -2.71 -4.86
CA ARG A 129 8.30 -3.56 -5.34
C ARG A 129 8.69 -5.03 -5.40
N LYS A 130 9.85 -5.36 -5.98
CA LYS A 130 10.36 -6.74 -6.01
C LYS A 130 10.57 -7.30 -4.61
N PHE A 131 11.15 -6.50 -3.70
CA PHE A 131 11.36 -6.88 -2.31
C PHE A 131 10.05 -7.22 -1.60
N CYS A 132 8.98 -6.44 -1.82
CA CYS A 132 7.65 -6.71 -1.25
C CYS A 132 7.07 -8.08 -1.67
N LEU A 133 7.47 -8.63 -2.82
CA LEU A 133 7.00 -9.96 -3.28
C LEU A 133 7.53 -11.12 -2.42
N SER A 134 8.60 -10.89 -1.66
CA SER A 134 9.19 -11.85 -0.73
C SER A 134 8.54 -11.79 0.67
N TYR A 135 7.53 -10.95 0.88
CA TYR A 135 6.84 -10.80 2.16
C TYR A 135 5.35 -11.11 2.05
N SER A 136 4.80 -11.57 3.16
CA SER A 136 3.36 -11.61 3.40
C SER A 136 3.05 -11.08 4.80
N TYR A 137 1.90 -10.43 4.92
CA TYR A 137 1.47 -9.82 6.18
C TYR A 137 0.46 -10.72 6.88
N VAL A 138 0.73 -11.14 8.11
CA VAL A 138 -0.19 -11.97 8.89
C VAL A 138 -1.36 -11.11 9.36
N ALA A 139 -2.58 -11.39 8.89
CA ALA A 139 -3.80 -10.72 9.34
C ALA A 139 -4.48 -11.52 10.46
N HIS A 140 -4.55 -12.84 10.35
CA HIS A 140 -5.16 -13.69 11.38
C HIS A 140 -4.47 -15.05 11.44
N GLY A 141 -4.42 -15.66 12.62
CA GLY A 141 -3.82 -16.97 12.86
C GLY A 141 -2.57 -16.87 13.72
N ASP A 142 -2.33 -17.93 14.49
CA ASP A 142 -1.23 -17.98 15.46
C ASP A 142 0.12 -18.20 14.78
N GLU A 143 1.19 -17.69 15.39
CA GLU A 143 2.58 -17.97 14.98
C GLU A 143 2.96 -19.40 15.37
N ASP A 144 2.35 -19.93 16.43
CA ASP A 144 2.57 -21.27 17.00
C ASP A 144 1.66 -22.37 16.40
N ALA A 145 0.76 -22.02 15.47
CA ALA A 145 0.04 -23.00 14.68
C ALA A 145 1.08 -23.63 13.74
N GLY A 146 1.64 -24.74 14.22
CA GLY A 146 2.89 -25.34 13.74
C GLY A 146 3.04 -25.35 12.23
N GLU A 147 4.31 -25.40 11.81
CA GLU A 147 4.81 -25.60 10.46
C GLU A 147 4.18 -26.83 9.78
N GLU A 148 2.88 -26.82 9.52
CA GLU A 148 2.28 -27.63 8.48
C GLU A 148 2.85 -27.04 7.20
N GLN A 149 3.88 -27.72 6.71
CA GLN A 149 4.62 -27.47 5.47
C GLN A 149 3.66 -27.47 4.27
N GLU A 150 2.82 -26.45 4.16
CA GLU A 150 2.37 -26.00 2.87
C GLU A 150 3.60 -25.41 2.17
N GLN A 151 3.87 -25.90 0.97
CA GLN A 151 5.00 -25.53 0.10
C GLN A 151 4.89 -24.06 -0.32
N GLU A 152 4.91 -23.12 0.62
CA GLU A 152 5.28 -21.74 0.34
C GLU A 152 6.75 -21.77 -0.08
N PRO A 153 7.14 -21.04 -1.15
CA PRO A 153 8.53 -20.98 -1.55
C PRO A 153 9.38 -20.57 -0.34
N GLU A 154 10.48 -21.30 -0.11
CA GLU A 154 11.37 -21.27 1.07
C GLU A 154 11.85 -19.88 1.52
N PHE A 155 11.57 -18.82 0.75
CA PHE A 155 12.04 -17.46 0.95
C PHE A 155 10.97 -16.43 1.32
N ARG A 156 9.69 -16.81 1.47
CA ARG A 156 8.64 -15.85 1.85
C ARG A 156 8.61 -15.60 3.35
N ARG A 157 9.00 -14.39 3.76
CA ARG A 157 8.95 -13.94 5.16
C ARG A 157 7.53 -13.55 5.53
N GLN A 158 7.08 -13.98 6.71
CA GLN A 158 5.76 -13.64 7.25
C GLN A 158 5.94 -12.64 8.39
N VAL A 159 5.25 -11.51 8.32
CA VAL A 159 5.42 -10.41 9.28
C VAL A 159 4.08 -9.81 9.68
N LYS A 160 4.02 -9.14 10.82
CA LYS A 160 2.91 -8.24 11.16
C LYS A 160 3.31 -6.81 10.81
N GLY A 161 2.36 -5.99 10.38
CA GLY A 161 2.65 -4.57 10.09
C GLY A 161 1.43 -3.80 9.62
N GLN A 162 1.65 -2.67 8.97
CA GLN A 162 0.60 -1.71 8.63
C GLN A 162 -0.51 -2.33 7.77
N PRO A 163 -0.22 -3.10 6.69
CA PRO A 163 -1.29 -3.73 5.92
C PRO A 163 -2.14 -4.67 6.77
N SER A 164 -1.55 -5.45 7.70
CA SER A 164 -2.31 -6.28 8.65
C SER A 164 -3.23 -5.42 9.52
N ARG A 165 -2.71 -4.33 10.09
CA ARG A 165 -3.48 -3.45 10.98
C ARG A 165 -4.64 -2.81 10.25
N VAL A 166 -4.39 -2.20 9.09
CA VAL A 166 -5.42 -1.56 8.25
C VAL A 166 -6.49 -2.55 7.84
N PHE A 167 -6.10 -3.76 7.45
CA PHE A 167 -7.06 -4.82 7.09
C PHE A 167 -7.97 -5.19 8.27
N LEU A 168 -7.41 -5.38 9.46
CA LEU A 168 -8.13 -5.81 10.65
C LEU A 168 -9.00 -4.72 11.27
N THR A 169 -8.52 -3.48 11.29
CA THR A 169 -9.25 -2.35 11.87
C THR A 169 -10.26 -1.74 10.91
N GLY A 170 -10.06 -1.90 9.60
CA GLY A 170 -10.82 -1.19 8.59
C GLY A 170 -10.59 0.33 8.63
N LEU A 171 -9.46 0.78 9.19
CA LEU A 171 -9.12 2.20 9.30
C LEU A 171 -7.84 2.50 8.50
N PRO A 172 -7.76 3.66 7.82
CA PRO A 172 -6.56 4.05 7.10
C PRO A 172 -5.39 4.33 8.05
N GLU A 173 -4.18 4.06 7.60
CA GLU A 173 -2.93 4.35 8.31
C GLU A 173 -2.03 5.24 7.45
N TYR A 174 -1.52 6.33 8.01
CA TYR A 174 -0.68 7.30 7.32
C TYR A 174 0.56 7.63 8.14
N SER A 175 1.69 7.87 7.46
CA SER A 175 2.85 8.51 8.07
C SER A 175 3.45 9.60 7.18
N PRO A 176 3.70 10.81 7.73
CA PRO A 176 4.42 11.87 7.04
C PRO A 176 5.93 11.58 6.91
N ASN A 177 6.46 10.67 7.72
CA ASN A 177 7.80 10.14 7.55
C ASN A 177 7.88 8.74 8.18
N ILE A 178 8.18 7.72 7.39
CA ILE A 178 8.27 6.33 7.83
C ILE A 178 9.36 6.10 8.86
N GLU A 179 10.32 7.03 9.00
CA GLU A 179 11.31 7.03 10.09
C GLU A 179 10.67 7.07 11.47
N PHE A 180 9.42 7.56 11.59
CA PHE A 180 8.66 7.55 12.84
C PHE A 180 8.12 6.17 13.23
N TYR A 181 8.13 5.19 12.32
CA TYR A 181 7.80 3.81 12.67
C TYR A 181 8.98 3.12 13.37
N SER A 182 8.68 2.30 14.36
CA SER A 182 9.61 1.24 14.78
C SER A 182 9.73 0.16 13.69
N THR A 183 10.80 -0.65 13.74
CA THR A 183 10.96 -1.80 12.84
C THR A 183 9.90 -2.88 13.09
N GLU A 184 9.34 -2.96 14.30
CA GLU A 184 8.21 -3.84 14.63
C GLU A 184 6.92 -3.38 13.94
N GLU A 185 6.69 -2.08 13.86
CA GLU A 185 5.49 -1.52 13.24
C GLU A 185 5.52 -1.52 11.73
N PHE A 186 6.73 -1.38 11.17
CA PHE A 186 7.02 -1.43 9.75
C PHE A 186 8.26 -2.31 9.49
N PRO A 187 8.08 -3.62 9.30
CA PRO A 187 9.19 -4.57 9.10
C PRO A 187 10.11 -4.26 7.91
N MET A 188 9.57 -3.64 6.86
CA MET A 188 10.33 -3.27 5.65
C MET A 188 10.86 -1.83 5.70
N LYS A 189 10.84 -1.16 6.86
CA LYS A 189 11.19 0.25 7.02
C LYS A 189 12.60 0.56 6.52
N ASP A 190 13.60 -0.19 6.91
CA ASP A 190 15.00 0.13 6.59
C ASP A 190 15.30 -0.05 5.09
N ASP A 191 14.71 -1.08 4.47
CA ASP A 191 14.71 -1.27 3.02
C ASP A 191 13.98 -0.13 2.28
N ALA A 192 12.88 0.39 2.82
CA ALA A 192 12.19 1.56 2.28
C ALA A 192 13.04 2.84 2.40
N ILE A 193 13.63 3.08 3.59
CA ILE A 193 14.45 4.27 3.89
C ILE A 193 15.69 4.32 3.00
N SER A 194 16.40 3.19 2.85
CA SER A 194 17.59 3.09 1.98
C SER A 194 17.29 3.40 0.52
N ARG A 195 16.02 3.30 0.12
CA ARG A 195 15.51 3.62 -1.22
C ARG A 195 14.88 5.01 -1.33
N GLN A 196 15.09 5.84 -0.31
CA GLN A 196 14.54 7.19 -0.18
C GLN A 196 13.01 7.23 -0.18
N ILE A 197 12.34 6.12 0.13
CA ILE A 197 10.90 6.15 0.41
C ILE A 197 10.76 6.78 1.80
N ARG A 198 9.87 7.77 1.92
CA ARG A 198 9.67 8.50 3.18
C ARG A 198 8.22 8.56 3.59
N TYR A 199 7.30 8.57 2.64
CA TYR A 199 5.90 8.78 2.97
C TYR A 199 5.09 7.52 2.74
N TYR A 200 4.05 7.36 3.56
CA TYR A 200 3.25 6.15 3.63
C TYR A 200 1.78 6.45 3.78
N LEU A 201 0.94 5.78 3.00
CA LEU A 201 -0.51 5.73 3.18
C LEU A 201 -0.96 4.29 2.91
N ALA A 202 -1.79 3.74 3.78
CA ALA A 202 -2.50 2.51 3.53
C ALA A 202 -3.99 2.73 3.84
N VAL A 203 -4.85 2.35 2.90
CA VAL A 203 -6.30 2.49 3.05
C VAL A 203 -6.96 1.11 2.87
N PRO A 204 -7.98 0.79 3.68
CA PRO A 204 -8.76 -0.42 3.48
C PRO A 204 -9.53 -0.29 2.16
N VAL A 205 -9.75 -1.43 1.49
CA VAL A 205 -10.64 -1.54 0.34
C VAL A 205 -11.79 -2.43 0.76
N PHE A 206 -13.02 -1.94 0.65
CA PHE A 206 -14.21 -2.69 1.06
C PHE A 206 -14.86 -3.43 -0.10
N GLY A 207 -15.50 -4.56 0.22
CA GLY A 207 -16.24 -5.35 -0.75
C GLY A 207 -17.49 -4.59 -1.24
N PRO A 208 -17.89 -4.72 -2.52
CA PRO A 208 -19.11 -4.11 -3.01
C PRO A 208 -20.32 -4.53 -2.16
N GLY A 209 -20.92 -3.57 -1.45
CA GLY A 209 -22.10 -3.81 -0.63
C GLY A 209 -21.87 -4.53 0.70
N SER A 210 -20.64 -4.88 1.08
CA SER A 210 -20.30 -5.37 2.42
C SER A 210 -19.53 -4.30 3.21
N HIS A 211 -19.44 -4.49 4.54
CA HIS A 211 -18.50 -3.77 5.39
C HIS A 211 -17.19 -4.57 5.56
N ASP A 212 -17.03 -5.65 4.78
CA ASP A 212 -15.87 -6.51 4.88
C ASP A 212 -14.71 -5.89 4.09
N CYS A 213 -13.58 -5.73 4.76
CA CYS A 213 -12.33 -5.34 4.11
C CYS A 213 -11.90 -6.49 3.20
N VAL A 214 -11.83 -6.25 1.89
CA VAL A 214 -11.42 -7.24 0.87
C VAL A 214 -9.94 -7.10 0.49
N GLY A 215 -9.26 -6.10 1.02
CA GLY A 215 -7.83 -5.89 0.82
C GLY A 215 -7.38 -4.52 1.33
N VAL A 216 -6.11 -4.21 1.12
CA VAL A 216 -5.50 -2.93 1.50
C VAL A 216 -4.79 -2.34 0.31
N MET A 217 -5.08 -1.09 -0.01
CA MET A 217 -4.33 -0.30 -0.97
C MET A 217 -3.20 0.42 -0.24
N GLU A 218 -1.97 0.02 -0.50
CA GLU A 218 -0.78 0.66 0.05
C GLU A 218 -0.17 1.61 -0.98
N VAL A 219 0.14 2.83 -0.57
CA VAL A 219 0.72 3.89 -1.37
C VAL A 219 1.96 4.43 -0.66
N LEU A 220 3.10 4.33 -1.35
CA LEU A 220 4.42 4.74 -0.86
C LEU A 220 5.02 5.73 -1.83
N TRP A 221 5.68 6.77 -1.32
CA TRP A 221 6.33 7.73 -2.20
C TRP A 221 7.60 8.33 -1.62
N ARG A 222 8.45 8.78 -2.56
CA ARG A 222 9.72 9.43 -2.27
C ARG A 222 9.56 10.95 -2.27
N PRO A 223 10.33 11.69 -1.46
CA PRO A 223 10.42 13.13 -1.59
C PRO A 223 11.14 13.44 -2.91
N TYR A 224 10.42 13.98 -3.89
CA TYR A 224 11.02 14.41 -5.16
C TYR A 224 11.18 15.94 -5.22
N ASP A 225 10.31 16.68 -4.53
CA ASP A 225 10.34 18.14 -4.46
C ASP A 225 9.71 18.63 -3.12
N PRO A 226 10.14 19.77 -2.55
CA PRO A 226 9.69 20.24 -1.24
C PRO A 226 8.18 20.50 -1.12
N PHE A 227 7.47 20.69 -2.23
CA PHE A 227 6.02 20.93 -2.23
C PHE A 227 5.19 19.65 -2.03
N HIS A 228 5.81 18.46 -2.03
CA HIS A 228 5.11 17.16 -1.91
C HIS A 228 4.36 16.97 -0.59
N MET A 229 4.78 17.62 0.50
CA MET A 229 4.14 17.45 1.82
C MET A 229 2.73 18.09 1.86
N TYR A 230 2.47 19.13 1.06
CA TYR A 230 1.19 19.85 1.05
C TYR A 230 0.08 19.15 0.24
N MET A 231 0.37 18.00 -0.37
CA MET A 231 -0.58 17.30 -1.24
C MET A 231 -1.14 16.02 -0.65
N LEU A 232 -0.93 15.74 0.65
CA LEU A 232 -1.48 14.53 1.27
C LEU A 232 -3.00 14.47 1.12
N ALA A 233 -3.69 15.55 1.46
CA ALA A 233 -5.15 15.59 1.43
C ALA A 233 -5.66 15.31 0.00
N HIS A 234 -4.99 15.88 -1.01
CA HIS A 234 -5.27 15.62 -2.42
C HIS A 234 -4.97 14.18 -2.83
N LEU A 235 -3.85 13.59 -2.38
CA LEU A 235 -3.52 12.18 -2.63
C LEU A 235 -4.56 11.24 -2.02
N VAL A 236 -4.92 11.47 -0.76
CA VAL A 236 -5.98 10.71 -0.07
C VAL A 236 -7.29 10.85 -0.84
N GLY A 237 -7.69 12.07 -1.22
CA GLY A 237 -8.90 12.31 -2.01
C GLY A 237 -8.90 11.55 -3.35
N LEU A 238 -7.80 11.59 -4.11
CA LEU A 238 -7.67 10.86 -5.38
C LEU A 238 -7.79 9.34 -5.19
N ILE A 239 -7.10 8.80 -4.18
CA ILE A 239 -7.14 7.36 -3.90
C ILE A 239 -8.53 6.95 -3.44
N SER A 240 -9.13 7.70 -2.51
CA SER A 240 -10.49 7.44 -2.02
C SER A 240 -11.51 7.49 -3.16
N SER A 241 -11.51 8.53 -4.00
CA SER A 241 -12.44 8.63 -5.14
C SER A 241 -12.24 7.51 -6.16
N ALA A 242 -11.00 7.06 -6.40
CA ALA A 242 -10.75 5.94 -7.29
C ALA A 242 -11.25 4.61 -6.70
N LEU A 243 -11.12 4.42 -5.38
CA LEU A 243 -11.59 3.24 -4.68
C LEU A 243 -13.10 3.22 -4.47
N GLU A 244 -13.77 4.38 -4.39
CA GLU A 244 -15.24 4.45 -4.33
C GLU A 244 -15.88 3.67 -5.49
N GLU A 245 -15.32 3.72 -6.71
CA GLU A 245 -15.83 2.96 -7.86
C GLU A 245 -15.64 1.44 -7.71
N VAL A 246 -14.61 1.03 -6.96
CA VAL A 246 -14.40 -0.38 -6.59
C VAL A 246 -15.48 -0.83 -5.61
N GLU A 247 -15.77 0.04 -4.63
CA GLU A 247 -16.66 -0.18 -3.50
C GLU A 247 -18.15 0.08 -3.82
N ARG A 248 -18.45 0.73 -4.95
CA ARG A 248 -19.82 1.11 -5.33
C ARG A 248 -20.76 -0.10 -5.26
N ARG A 249 -21.80 0.08 -4.45
CA ARG A 249 -23.06 -0.67 -4.55
C ARG A 249 -23.69 -0.36 -5.91
N THR A 250 -24.37 -1.34 -6.51
CA THR A 250 -25.34 -1.08 -7.59
C THR A 250 -26.55 -0.24 -7.15
N SER A 251 -26.58 0.25 -5.90
CA SER A 251 -27.61 1.17 -5.39
C SER A 251 -27.05 2.22 -4.42
N ASP A 252 -27.44 3.48 -4.64
CA ASP A 252 -26.95 4.70 -4.01
C ASP A 252 -27.10 4.73 -2.49
N TYR A 253 -25.97 4.80 -1.78
CA TYR A 253 -25.83 5.51 -0.51
C TYR A 253 -24.43 6.12 -0.48
N ASN A 254 -24.32 7.37 -0.93
CA ASN A 254 -23.08 8.16 -0.87
C ASN A 254 -22.81 8.62 0.57
N CYS A 255 -21.70 8.20 1.17
CA CYS A 255 -20.99 8.99 2.16
C CYS A 255 -19.77 9.60 1.49
N HIS A 256 -19.99 10.70 0.77
CA HIS A 256 -18.91 11.44 0.11
C HIS A 256 -18.07 12.14 1.18
N PHE A 257 -16.76 11.87 1.22
CA PHE A 257 -15.81 12.74 1.91
C PHE A 257 -15.56 13.96 1.01
N ASP A 258 -16.01 15.15 1.44
CA ASP A 258 -15.87 16.40 0.70
C ASP A 258 -14.81 17.27 1.38
N MET A 259 -13.56 17.06 0.96
CA MET A 259 -12.38 17.70 1.51
C MET A 259 -12.44 19.24 1.46
N GLU A 260 -13.05 19.83 0.42
CA GLU A 260 -13.11 21.30 0.29
C GLU A 260 -14.10 21.90 1.30
N ASN A 261 -15.27 21.29 1.48
CA ASN A 261 -16.23 21.72 2.50
C ASN A 261 -15.71 21.46 3.93
N ASP A 262 -15.07 20.32 4.16
CA ASP A 262 -14.59 19.94 5.50
C ASP A 262 -13.39 20.79 5.94
N LEU A 263 -12.53 21.21 5.00
CA LEU A 263 -11.45 22.17 5.26
C LEU A 263 -11.98 23.61 5.40
N ALA A 264 -12.97 24.03 4.60
CA ALA A 264 -13.56 25.36 4.71
C ALA A 264 -14.29 25.58 6.05
N ASN A 265 -14.91 24.52 6.60
CA ASN A 265 -15.56 24.55 7.92
C ASN A 265 -14.58 24.42 9.10
N SER A 266 -13.28 24.26 8.86
CA SER A 266 -12.26 24.00 9.89
C SER A 266 -11.70 25.25 10.59
N SER A 267 -12.39 26.40 10.50
CA SER A 267 -11.88 27.75 10.83
C SER A 267 -11.48 28.01 12.30
N THR A 268 -11.42 26.98 13.15
CA THR A 268 -10.81 27.02 14.48
C THR A 268 -9.72 25.95 14.55
N GLY A 269 -8.51 26.31 14.12
CA GLY A 269 -7.34 25.46 14.34
C GLY A 269 -7.03 25.36 15.84
N LEU A 270 -6.59 24.19 16.27
CA LEU A 270 -6.05 24.00 17.62
C LEU A 270 -4.82 24.91 17.81
N PRO A 271 -4.71 25.65 18.93
CA PRO A 271 -3.49 26.40 19.22
C PRO A 271 -2.29 25.46 19.31
N PHE A 272 -1.09 25.93 18.93
CA PHE A 272 0.15 25.14 18.99
C PHE A 272 0.48 24.60 20.39
N SER A 273 -0.11 25.15 21.45
CA SER A 273 0.03 24.67 22.83
C SER A 273 -0.96 23.56 23.21
N SER A 274 -1.72 23.02 22.27
CA SER A 274 -2.73 21.99 22.54
C SER A 274 -2.07 20.65 22.85
N THR A 275 -2.64 19.91 23.81
CA THR A 275 -2.12 18.59 24.18
C THR A 275 -2.50 17.53 23.13
N MET A 276 -1.83 16.38 23.14
CA MET A 276 -2.23 15.24 22.28
C MET A 276 -3.70 14.86 22.49
N THR A 277 -4.21 14.93 23.72
CA THR A 277 -5.61 14.62 24.01
C THR A 277 -6.57 15.63 23.35
N ASP A 278 -6.18 16.90 23.26
CA ASP A 278 -6.95 17.92 22.55
C ASP A 278 -6.96 17.66 21.05
N LEU A 279 -5.82 17.22 20.49
CA LEU A 279 -5.71 16.82 19.08
C LEU A 279 -6.56 15.58 18.78
N GLU A 280 -6.45 14.53 19.59
CA GLU A 280 -7.27 13.32 19.44
C GLU A 280 -8.76 13.66 19.49
N LYS A 281 -9.17 14.50 20.45
CA LYS A 281 -10.56 14.94 20.59
C LYS A 281 -11.07 15.72 19.39
N GLU A 282 -10.28 16.63 18.85
CA GLU A 282 -10.64 17.40 17.67
C GLU A 282 -10.75 16.48 16.44
N VAL A 283 -9.80 15.56 16.26
CA VAL A 283 -9.79 14.61 15.14
C VAL A 283 -11.01 13.67 15.22
N THR A 284 -11.29 13.08 16.39
CA THR A 284 -12.45 12.20 16.56
C THR A 284 -13.76 12.96 16.38
N SER A 285 -13.84 14.21 16.87
CA SER A 285 -15.01 15.07 16.68
C SER A 285 -15.28 15.36 15.20
N ARG A 286 -14.25 15.76 14.45
CA ARG A 286 -14.37 16.06 13.01
C ARG A 286 -14.74 14.84 12.18
N LEU A 287 -14.15 13.69 12.50
CA LEU A 287 -14.38 12.44 11.77
C LEU A 287 -15.62 11.68 12.27
N LYS A 288 -16.34 12.20 13.28
CA LYS A 288 -17.49 11.54 13.92
C LYS A 288 -17.15 10.13 14.44
N LEU A 289 -15.96 10.00 15.01
CA LEU A 289 -15.43 8.77 15.59
C LEU A 289 -15.50 8.80 17.12
N GLU A 290 -15.42 7.63 17.76
CA GLU A 290 -15.40 7.53 19.22
C GLU A 290 -14.00 7.89 19.78
N MET A 291 -13.96 8.56 20.94
CA MET A 291 -12.68 8.85 21.61
C MET A 291 -11.92 7.56 21.90
N GLY A 292 -10.65 7.50 21.49
CA GLY A 292 -9.79 6.32 21.61
C GLY A 292 -9.92 5.30 20.46
N SER A 293 -10.78 5.54 19.47
CA SER A 293 -10.86 4.70 18.26
C SER A 293 -9.77 5.00 17.23
N ILE A 294 -8.97 6.04 17.46
CA ILE A 294 -7.85 6.46 16.61
C ILE A 294 -6.63 6.60 17.52
N LYS A 295 -5.47 6.13 17.05
CA LYS A 295 -4.19 6.32 17.74
C LYS A 295 -3.35 7.31 16.94
N ILE A 296 -3.15 8.51 17.48
CA ILE A 296 -2.27 9.51 16.87
C ILE A 296 -0.86 9.30 17.45
N ARG A 297 0.13 9.12 16.59
CA ARG A 297 1.54 9.04 16.99
C ARG A 297 2.27 10.28 16.51
N TYR A 298 3.00 10.91 17.41
CA TYR A 298 3.90 12.00 17.09
C TYR A 298 5.17 11.85 17.93
N LYS A 299 6.22 12.57 17.51
CA LYS A 299 7.45 12.70 18.27
C LYS A 299 7.50 14.13 18.79
N ASP A 300 7.51 14.32 20.10
CA ASP A 300 7.79 15.61 20.72
C ASP A 300 9.23 16.03 20.36
N GLU A 301 9.43 17.32 20.08
CA GLU A 301 10.79 17.86 19.87
C GLU A 301 11.63 17.87 21.16
N ASP A 302 11.01 17.61 22.32
CA ASP A 302 11.62 17.73 23.65
C ASP A 302 12.26 16.43 24.19
N ASP A 303 12.23 15.32 23.45
CA ASP A 303 12.93 14.09 23.83
C ASP A 303 14.38 14.11 23.31
N GLU A 304 15.26 14.81 24.05
CA GLU A 304 16.74 14.67 24.01
C GLU A 304 17.23 13.40 24.73
#